data_AF-A0A152A653-F1
#
_entry.id   AF-A0A152A653-F1
#
_cell.length_a   1.000
_cell.length_b   1.000
_cell.length_c   1.000
_cell.angle_alpha   90.00
_cell.angle_beta   90.00
_cell.angle_gamma   90.00
#
_symmetry.space_group_name_H-M   'P 1'
#
loop_
_entity.id
_entity.type
_entity.pdbx_description
1 polymer ?
#
loop_
_entity_poly.entity_id
_entity_poly.type
_entity_poly.pdbx_seq_one_letter_code
_entity_poly.pdbx_strand_id
1 'polypeptide(L)'
;MTYLLIVLAILIVSYVQSQNLPSCTYVDYDGRYYDFSGLINGTYGYTHDTLFGETYYFNICAEDTVCDTSMNIVGSSACMLNGGGEFSWINLGDYTSMELGQLPNADVTGQMGATLNYTTLNYFSTLLCSDDSQYIYTSIQMFCNPGQPTTISSALFIQNDCHVIIEITSNDACPYQNTSTTSSDDKPFECVFLDNSVAVLAPNKTIECKGSGTTICNSVDAYTQRIYMSTSDTSLTFFAPDEVQCMGSNVLCNYESMYCGFINGTEVTNY
;
A
#
# COMPACT_ATOMS: atom_id res chain seq x y z
N MET A 1 -32.04 3.93 34.44
CA MET A 1 -30.95 4.75 33.88
C MET A 1 -29.64 3.97 33.74
N THR A 2 -29.20 3.22 34.75
CA THR A 2 -27.91 2.51 34.76
C THR A 2 -27.74 1.45 33.65
N TYR A 3 -28.79 0.69 33.32
CA TYR A 3 -28.75 -0.29 32.23
C TYR A 3 -28.61 0.35 30.83
N LEU A 4 -29.16 1.54 30.62
CA LEU A 4 -29.04 2.26 29.35
C LEU A 4 -27.60 2.74 29.11
N LEU A 5 -26.92 3.18 30.17
CA LEU A 5 -25.51 3.60 30.14
C LEU A 5 -24.57 2.43 29.85
N ILE A 6 -24.83 1.24 30.41
CA ILE A 6 -24.02 0.04 30.16
C ILE A 6 -24.17 -0.43 28.72
N VAL A 7 -25.40 -0.46 28.18
CA VAL A 7 -25.64 -0.85 26.78
C VAL A 7 -25.01 0.16 25.79
N LEU A 8 -25.09 1.45 26.09
CA LEU A 8 -24.45 2.49 25.27
C LEU A 8 -22.92 2.37 25.29
N ALA A 9 -22.32 2.08 26.46
CA ALA A 9 -20.88 1.87 26.58
C ALA A 9 -20.41 0.62 25.79
N ILE A 10 -21.17 -0.48 25.84
CA ILE A 10 -20.85 -1.69 25.07
C ILE A 10 -20.95 -1.41 23.56
N LEU A 11 -22.01 -0.71 23.10
CA LEU A 11 -22.17 -0.34 21.69
C LEU A 11 -21.06 0.59 21.19
N ILE A 12 -20.60 1.53 22.02
CA ILE A 12 -19.47 2.41 21.67
C ILE A 12 -18.17 1.61 21.59
N VAL A 13 -17.91 0.68 22.51
CA VAL A 13 -16.72 -0.19 22.46
C VAL A 13 -16.74 -1.08 21.22
N SER A 14 -17.89 -1.64 20.85
CA SER A 14 -18.04 -2.44 19.62
C SER A 14 -17.92 -1.59 18.34
N TYR A 15 -18.35 -0.33 18.36
CA TYR A 15 -18.20 0.60 17.23
C TYR A 15 -16.75 1.07 17.04
N VAL A 16 -16.02 1.32 18.13
CA VAL A 16 -14.60 1.68 18.07
C VAL A 16 -13.74 0.50 17.62
N GLN A 17 -14.11 -0.74 17.98
CA GLN A 17 -13.42 -1.96 17.51
C GLN A 17 -13.70 -2.32 16.04
N SER A 18 -14.62 -1.64 15.35
CA SER A 18 -14.90 -1.87 13.92
C SER A 18 -14.35 -0.77 13.01
N GLN A 19 -13.42 0.06 13.47
CA GLN A 19 -12.60 0.80 12.52
C GLN A 19 -11.76 -0.25 11.78
N ASN A 20 -12.20 -0.59 10.57
CA ASN A 20 -11.42 -1.42 9.66
C ASN A 20 -10.06 -0.74 9.54
N LEU A 21 -9.03 -1.37 10.11
CA LEU A 21 -7.65 -0.95 9.89
C LEU A 21 -7.44 -0.87 8.37
N PRO A 22 -6.71 0.15 7.87
CA PRO A 22 -6.54 0.29 6.44
C PRO A 22 -5.90 -0.97 5.87
N SER A 23 -6.39 -1.43 4.71
CA SER A 23 -5.81 -2.59 4.03
C SER A 23 -4.37 -2.29 3.63
N CYS A 24 -3.52 -3.32 3.56
CA CYS A 24 -2.15 -3.20 3.07
C CYS A 24 -2.11 -3.24 1.52
N THR A 25 -3.13 -2.67 0.90
CA THR A 25 -3.35 -2.66 -0.54
C THR A 25 -3.47 -1.21 -0.98
N TYR A 26 -2.93 -0.88 -2.14
CA TYR A 26 -2.96 0.48 -2.67
C TYR A 26 -3.24 0.46 -4.17
N VAL A 27 -3.98 1.47 -4.60
CA VAL A 27 -4.21 1.73 -6.01
C VAL A 27 -3.72 3.12 -6.32
N ASP A 28 -2.78 3.21 -7.23
CA ASP A 28 -2.15 4.47 -7.56
C ASP A 28 -2.91 5.26 -8.65
N TYR A 29 -2.45 6.48 -8.94
CA TYR A 29 -3.14 7.36 -9.88
C TYR A 29 -3.08 6.89 -11.34
N ASP A 30 -2.11 6.03 -11.68
CA ASP A 30 -2.00 5.38 -13.00
C ASP A 30 -2.82 4.08 -13.07
N GLY A 31 -3.55 3.79 -12.01
CA GLY A 31 -4.41 2.64 -11.94
C GLY A 31 -3.68 1.31 -11.68
N ARG A 32 -2.50 1.35 -11.08
CA ARG A 32 -1.75 0.13 -10.71
C ARG A 32 -2.20 -0.32 -9.32
N TYR A 33 -2.56 -1.59 -9.20
CA TYR A 33 -2.85 -2.21 -7.91
C TYR A 33 -1.58 -2.76 -7.28
N TYR A 34 -1.41 -2.53 -5.99
CA TYR A 34 -0.30 -2.99 -5.17
C TYR A 34 -0.84 -3.78 -3.98
N ASP A 35 -0.22 -4.92 -3.71
CA ASP A 35 -0.41 -5.70 -2.49
C ASP A 35 0.92 -5.74 -1.75
N PHE A 36 1.01 -4.97 -0.66
CA PHE A 36 2.22 -4.87 0.14
C PHE A 36 2.26 -5.92 1.26
N SER A 37 1.35 -6.90 1.28
CA SER A 37 1.35 -7.96 2.30
C SER A 37 2.65 -8.77 2.33
N GLY A 38 3.33 -8.91 1.18
CA GLY A 38 4.67 -9.52 1.09
C GLY A 38 5.77 -8.73 1.80
N LEU A 39 5.57 -7.43 2.04
CA LEU A 39 6.48 -6.57 2.79
C LEU A 39 6.24 -6.57 4.30
N ILE A 40 5.19 -7.24 4.79
CA ILE A 40 4.96 -7.35 6.23
C ILE A 40 6.03 -8.29 6.81
N ASN A 41 7.02 -7.75 7.51
CA ASN A 41 8.15 -8.54 8.01
C ASN A 41 7.88 -9.15 9.39
N GLY A 42 6.81 -9.94 9.47
CA GLY A 42 6.38 -10.61 10.70
C GLY A 42 6.23 -9.63 11.87
N THR A 43 6.64 -10.08 13.05
CA THR A 43 6.43 -9.38 14.33
C THR A 43 7.50 -8.33 14.64
N TYR A 44 8.70 -8.44 14.05
CA TYR A 44 9.88 -7.64 14.42
C TYR A 44 10.29 -6.60 13.38
N GLY A 45 9.55 -6.50 12.27
CA GLY A 45 9.78 -5.48 11.24
C GLY A 45 11.18 -5.52 10.61
N TYR A 46 11.58 -4.38 10.07
CA TYR A 46 12.86 -4.10 9.45
C TYR A 46 13.75 -3.32 10.42
N THR A 47 15.06 -3.43 10.24
CA THR A 47 16.05 -2.66 11.00
C THR A 47 17.07 -2.04 10.05
N HIS A 48 17.42 -0.78 10.29
CA HIS A 48 18.43 -0.07 9.52
C HIS A 48 19.31 0.81 10.41
N ASP A 49 20.62 0.54 10.42
CA ASP A 49 21.62 1.35 11.10
C ASP A 49 22.16 2.45 10.17
N THR A 50 22.15 3.70 10.63
CA THR A 50 22.74 4.81 9.89
C THR A 50 24.22 4.97 10.22
N LEU A 51 24.93 5.71 9.36
CA LEU A 51 26.32 6.09 9.59
C LEU A 51 26.49 7.07 10.77
N PHE A 52 25.40 7.67 11.25
CA PHE A 52 25.40 8.65 12.33
C PHE A 52 25.07 8.04 13.70
N GLY A 53 24.84 6.72 13.76
CA GLY A 53 24.64 5.98 14.99
C GLY A 53 23.19 5.92 15.47
N GLU A 54 22.23 6.30 14.63
CA GLU A 54 20.83 5.98 14.85
C GLU A 54 20.47 4.63 14.23
N THR A 55 19.61 3.87 14.91
CA THR A 55 19.02 2.65 14.36
C THR A 55 17.52 2.85 14.23
N TYR A 56 16.99 2.63 13.03
CA TYR A 56 15.57 2.69 12.73
C TYR A 56 14.97 1.29 12.75
N TYR A 57 13.83 1.15 13.40
CA TYR A 57 13.01 -0.06 13.41
C TYR A 57 11.63 0.31 12.86
N PHE A 58 11.11 -0.47 11.92
CA PHE A 58 9.81 -0.16 11.33
C PHE A 58 9.19 -1.39 10.65
N ASN A 59 7.87 -1.41 10.55
CA ASN A 59 7.15 -2.45 9.83
C ASN A 59 6.22 -1.85 8.77
N ILE A 60 5.89 -2.65 7.75
CA ILE A 60 4.99 -2.26 6.67
C ILE A 60 3.60 -2.80 7.03
N CYS A 61 2.62 -1.90 7.09
CA CYS A 61 1.23 -2.21 7.44
C CYS A 61 1.00 -3.04 8.72
N ALA A 62 1.90 -2.94 9.68
CA ALA A 62 1.84 -3.69 10.93
C ALA A 62 2.56 -2.95 12.05
N GLU A 63 2.32 -3.37 13.28
CA GLU A 63 3.09 -2.95 14.45
C GLU A 63 4.49 -3.56 14.43
N ASP A 64 5.44 -2.88 15.06
CA ASP A 64 6.80 -3.34 15.29
C ASP A 64 7.00 -3.66 16.78
N THR A 65 7.25 -4.94 17.08
CA THR A 65 7.38 -5.39 18.47
C THR A 65 8.62 -4.85 19.17
N VAL A 66 9.70 -4.53 18.45
CA VAL A 66 10.88 -3.92 19.07
C VAL A 66 10.51 -2.52 19.57
N CYS A 67 9.76 -1.78 18.76
CA CYS A 67 9.25 -0.46 19.13
C CYS A 67 8.32 -0.52 20.35
N ASP A 68 7.32 -1.39 20.31
CA ASP A 68 6.37 -1.55 21.42
C ASP A 68 7.06 -1.96 22.73
N THR A 69 7.94 -2.96 22.67
CA THR A 69 8.61 -3.49 23.87
C THR A 69 9.66 -2.55 24.44
N SER A 70 10.45 -1.89 23.59
CA SER A 70 11.56 -1.04 24.04
C SER A 70 11.07 0.31 24.58
N MET A 71 9.96 0.82 24.04
CA MET A 71 9.33 2.06 24.50
C MET A 71 8.22 1.84 25.54
N ASN A 72 7.83 0.58 25.78
CA ASN A 72 6.69 0.23 26.63
C ASN A 72 5.39 0.95 26.20
N ILE A 73 5.13 0.92 24.89
CA ILE A 73 3.90 1.40 24.26
C ILE A 73 3.26 0.25 23.45
N VAL A 74 2.07 0.49 22.90
CA VAL A 74 1.35 -0.47 22.04
C VAL A 74 0.95 0.27 20.77
N GLY A 75 1.14 -0.37 19.62
CA GLY A 75 0.67 0.16 18.36
C GLY A 75 1.69 1.02 17.61
N SER A 76 2.98 0.93 17.93
CA SER A 76 4.02 1.62 17.17
C SER A 76 4.40 0.81 15.94
N SER A 77 4.36 1.44 14.77
CA SER A 77 4.84 0.84 13.51
C SER A 77 6.27 1.24 13.18
N ALA A 78 6.80 2.30 13.79
CA ALA A 78 8.15 2.79 13.53
C ALA A 78 8.72 3.49 14.77
N CYS A 79 10.00 3.26 15.04
CA CYS A 79 10.75 3.93 16.10
C CYS A 79 12.24 4.03 15.77
N MET A 80 12.93 4.88 16.52
CA MET A 80 14.37 5.09 16.39
C MET A 80 15.06 4.97 17.74
N LEU A 81 16.17 4.24 17.75
CA LEU A 81 17.16 4.23 18.83
C LEU A 81 18.25 5.24 18.47
N ASN A 82 18.41 6.30 19.26
CA ASN A 82 19.48 7.27 19.06
C ASN A 82 20.68 6.89 19.96
N GLY A 83 21.65 6.15 19.39
CA GLY A 83 22.78 5.59 20.15
C GLY A 83 23.77 6.60 20.71
N GLY A 84 23.71 7.88 20.29
CA GLY A 84 24.62 8.94 20.70
C GLY A 84 23.96 10.21 21.26
N GLY A 85 22.63 10.28 21.33
CA GLY A 85 21.86 11.48 21.66
C GLY A 85 21.30 11.53 23.08
N GLU A 86 20.58 12.61 23.41
CA GLU A 86 19.86 12.78 24.69
C GLU A 86 18.69 11.80 24.88
N PHE A 87 18.19 11.23 23.78
CA PHE A 87 17.03 10.33 23.75
C PHE A 87 17.48 8.89 23.52
N SER A 88 16.89 7.95 24.24
CA SER A 88 17.15 6.52 24.00
C SER A 88 16.26 6.01 22.87
N TRP A 89 14.95 6.02 23.06
CA TRP A 89 13.97 5.58 22.08
C TRP A 89 12.96 6.67 21.75
N ILE A 90 12.65 6.83 20.47
CA ILE A 90 11.68 7.79 19.96
C ILE A 90 10.67 7.05 19.10
N ASN A 91 9.37 7.20 19.39
CA ASN A 91 8.30 6.72 18.52
C ASN A 91 8.24 7.60 17.28
N LEU A 92 8.22 6.99 16.09
CA LEU A 92 8.21 7.70 14.82
C LEU A 92 6.86 7.56 14.08
N GLY A 93 6.01 6.64 14.49
CA GLY A 93 4.71 6.48 13.85
C GLY A 93 3.85 5.39 14.46
N ASP A 94 2.54 5.67 14.56
CA ASP A 94 1.56 4.74 15.12
C ASP A 94 0.85 3.96 14.00
N TYR A 95 0.64 2.66 14.18
CA TYR A 95 -0.02 1.79 13.22
C TYR A 95 -1.42 2.29 12.84
N THR A 96 -2.17 2.82 13.81
CA THR A 96 -3.53 3.32 13.58
C THR A 96 -3.60 4.59 12.74
N SER A 97 -2.46 5.25 12.50
CA SER A 97 -2.36 6.46 11.67
C SER A 97 -1.96 6.17 10.22
N MET A 98 -1.85 4.90 9.86
CA MET A 98 -1.37 4.44 8.57
C MET A 98 -2.14 5.04 7.40
N GLU A 99 -1.42 5.58 6.43
CA GLU A 99 -1.96 6.05 5.16
C GLU A 99 -1.05 5.66 3.98
N LEU A 100 -1.61 5.00 2.97
CA LEU A 100 -0.92 4.71 1.71
C LEU A 100 -1.18 5.83 0.69
N GLY A 101 -0.16 6.19 -0.09
CA GLY A 101 -0.25 7.25 -1.09
C GLY A 101 0.71 7.08 -2.27
N GLN A 102 0.64 7.99 -3.24
CA GLN A 102 1.49 7.97 -4.42
C GLN A 102 2.95 8.25 -4.03
N LEU A 103 3.90 7.62 -4.74
CA LEU A 103 5.30 8.05 -4.67
C LEU A 103 5.47 9.52 -5.08
N PRO A 104 6.32 10.31 -4.39
CA PRO A 104 6.56 11.70 -4.78
C PRO A 104 7.10 11.78 -6.21
N ASN A 105 6.49 12.60 -7.05
CA ASN A 105 6.85 12.80 -8.47
C ASN A 105 6.77 11.53 -9.35
N ALA A 106 5.98 10.53 -8.96
CA ALA A 106 5.76 9.33 -9.77
C ALA A 106 5.16 9.65 -11.16
N ASP A 107 4.31 10.67 -11.22
CA ASP A 107 3.69 11.22 -12.43
C ASP A 107 4.71 11.76 -13.44
N VAL A 108 5.86 12.24 -12.95
CA VAL A 108 6.95 12.78 -13.78
C VAL A 108 8.00 11.71 -14.08
N THR A 109 8.37 10.91 -13.09
CA THR A 109 9.49 9.96 -13.19
C THR A 109 9.08 8.60 -13.76
N GLY A 110 7.79 8.27 -13.72
CA GLY A 110 7.29 6.93 -14.03
C GLY A 110 7.68 5.86 -13.00
N GLN A 111 8.22 6.26 -11.84
CA GLN A 111 8.57 5.32 -10.78
C GLN A 111 7.32 4.61 -10.26
N MET A 112 7.44 3.29 -10.09
CA MET A 112 6.37 2.43 -9.59
C MET A 112 6.57 2.15 -8.11
N GLY A 113 5.48 2.17 -7.35
CA GLY A 113 5.47 1.90 -5.92
C GLY A 113 4.48 2.79 -5.17
N ALA A 114 4.64 2.90 -3.86
CA ALA A 114 3.80 3.76 -3.02
C ALA A 114 4.58 4.38 -1.86
N THR A 115 4.00 5.40 -1.25
CA THR A 115 4.37 5.87 0.08
C THR A 115 3.48 5.22 1.12
N LEU A 116 4.07 4.82 2.23
CA LEU A 116 3.37 4.42 3.44
C LEU A 116 3.72 5.44 4.53
N ASN A 117 2.72 6.17 4.98
CA ASN A 117 2.89 7.22 5.95
C ASN A 117 2.35 6.79 7.31
N TYR A 118 3.12 7.07 8.36
CA TYR A 118 2.70 6.97 9.75
C TYR A 118 2.89 8.33 10.42
N THR A 119 2.07 8.62 11.42
CA THR A 119 2.14 9.83 12.23
C THR A 119 2.08 9.45 13.71
N THR A 120 2.79 10.19 14.55
CA THR A 120 2.63 10.08 16.02
C THR A 120 2.82 11.44 16.69
N LEU A 121 2.43 11.56 17.95
CA LEU A 121 2.62 12.79 18.73
C LEU A 121 4.11 13.00 19.05
N ASN A 122 4.56 14.24 18.85
CA ASN A 122 5.89 14.67 19.26
C ASN A 122 5.89 15.04 20.75
N TYR A 123 6.15 14.07 21.63
CA TYR A 123 6.25 14.30 23.08
C TYR A 123 7.46 15.14 23.49
N PHE A 124 8.45 15.31 22.60
CA PHE A 124 9.67 16.05 22.85
C PHE A 124 9.61 17.50 22.35
N SER A 125 8.56 17.87 21.60
CA SER A 125 8.34 19.23 21.07
C SER A 125 9.62 19.75 20.40
N THR A 126 10.07 20.95 20.77
CA THR A 126 11.26 21.63 20.20
C THR A 126 12.59 20.96 20.51
N LEU A 127 12.63 20.04 21.46
CA LEU A 127 13.86 19.31 21.77
C LEU A 127 14.21 18.31 20.67
N LEU A 128 13.21 17.86 19.91
CA LEU A 128 13.40 16.92 18.81
C LEU A 128 13.20 17.57 17.43
N CYS A 129 12.26 18.50 17.30
CA CYS A 129 11.87 19.11 16.03
C CYS A 129 11.97 20.64 16.09
N SER A 130 12.71 21.26 15.16
CA SER A 130 13.03 22.70 15.20
C SER A 130 11.85 23.64 14.97
N ASP A 131 10.72 23.12 14.48
CA ASP A 131 9.56 23.86 13.96
C ASP A 131 8.34 23.89 14.90
N ASP A 132 8.51 23.50 16.17
CA ASP A 132 7.40 23.33 17.13
C ASP A 132 6.32 22.31 16.66
N SER A 133 6.65 21.41 15.71
CA SER A 133 5.66 20.44 15.23
C SER A 133 5.14 19.57 16.37
N GLN A 134 3.81 19.48 16.45
CA GLN A 134 3.10 18.62 17.41
C GLN A 134 3.17 17.14 17.01
N TYR A 135 3.56 16.84 15.78
CA TYR A 135 3.56 15.50 15.21
C TYR A 135 4.89 15.17 14.55
N ILE A 136 5.30 13.91 14.68
CA ILE A 136 6.34 13.30 13.87
C ILE A 136 5.66 12.61 12.70
N TYR A 137 6.13 12.89 11.50
CA TYR A 137 5.68 12.22 10.28
C TYR A 137 6.75 11.23 9.85
N THR A 138 6.37 10.03 9.46
CA THR A 138 7.26 9.03 8.86
C THR A 138 6.72 8.65 7.51
N SER A 139 7.52 8.86 6.45
CA SER A 139 7.20 8.44 5.10
C SER A 139 8.15 7.33 4.65
N ILE A 140 7.60 6.14 4.45
CA ILE A 140 8.31 4.99 3.89
C ILE A 140 7.99 4.93 2.39
N GLN A 141 8.98 5.26 1.57
CA GLN A 141 8.89 5.21 0.11
C GLN A 141 9.28 3.81 -0.36
N MET A 142 8.31 3.09 -0.91
CA MET A 142 8.46 1.70 -1.33
C MET A 142 8.55 1.67 -2.86
N PHE A 143 9.74 1.40 -3.39
CA PHE A 143 10.01 1.39 -4.82
C PHE A 143 9.98 -0.04 -5.38
N CYS A 144 9.25 -0.23 -6.47
CA CYS A 144 9.26 -1.47 -7.24
C CYS A 144 10.64 -1.76 -7.80
N ASN A 145 11.17 -2.96 -7.50
CA ASN A 145 12.40 -3.48 -8.08
C ASN A 145 12.18 -4.96 -8.49
N PRO A 146 11.73 -5.22 -9.73
CA PRO A 146 11.28 -6.54 -10.15
C PRO A 146 12.34 -7.63 -9.96
N GLY A 147 11.95 -8.72 -9.30
CA GLY A 147 12.79 -9.89 -9.07
C GLY A 147 14.00 -9.67 -8.15
N GLN A 148 14.11 -8.50 -7.51
CA GLN A 148 15.17 -8.22 -6.53
C GLN A 148 14.66 -8.42 -5.10
N PRO A 149 15.53 -8.84 -4.16
CA PRO A 149 15.17 -8.93 -2.76
C PRO A 149 14.87 -7.54 -2.18
N THR A 150 14.11 -7.51 -1.09
CA THR A 150 13.87 -6.27 -0.33
C THR A 150 15.18 -5.71 0.21
N THR A 151 15.44 -4.43 -0.06
CA THR A 151 16.59 -3.70 0.48
C THR A 151 16.16 -2.32 0.98
N ILE A 152 16.79 -1.85 2.05
CA ILE A 152 16.58 -0.52 2.62
C ILE A 152 17.73 0.35 2.12
N SER A 153 17.44 1.34 1.27
CA SER A 153 18.47 2.18 0.65
C SER A 153 18.88 3.34 1.56
N SER A 154 17.95 3.89 2.32
CA SER A 154 18.23 5.01 3.22
C SER A 154 17.18 5.13 4.33
N ALA A 155 17.59 5.75 5.44
CA ALA A 155 16.70 6.27 6.48
C ALA A 155 17.29 7.58 7.00
N LEU A 156 16.46 8.61 7.13
CA LEU A 156 16.89 9.93 7.59
C LEU A 156 15.78 10.61 8.40
N PHE A 157 16.14 11.13 9.57
CA PHE A 157 15.31 12.05 10.33
C PHE A 157 15.69 13.50 10.03
N ILE A 158 14.74 14.26 9.52
CA ILE A 158 14.87 15.68 9.21
C ILE A 158 14.27 16.46 10.37
N GLN A 159 15.13 17.00 11.23
CA GLN A 159 14.70 17.72 12.44
C GLN A 159 13.91 19.01 12.14
N ASN A 160 14.11 19.61 10.96
CA ASN A 160 13.51 20.91 10.64
C ASN A 160 12.01 20.85 10.30
N ASP A 161 11.50 19.69 9.90
CA ASP A 161 10.09 19.45 9.55
C ASP A 161 9.50 18.26 10.29
N CYS A 162 10.23 17.74 11.30
CA CYS A 162 9.82 16.60 12.12
C CYS A 162 9.49 15.36 11.29
N HIS A 163 10.22 15.14 10.20
CA HIS A 163 9.92 14.14 9.20
C HIS A 163 11.00 13.08 9.11
N VAL A 164 10.60 11.80 9.17
CA VAL A 164 11.44 10.65 8.85
C VAL A 164 11.15 10.22 7.42
N ILE A 165 12.19 10.06 6.61
CA ILE A 165 12.08 9.46 5.29
C ILE A 165 12.87 8.15 5.30
N ILE A 166 12.20 7.06 4.94
CA ILE A 166 12.81 5.75 4.76
C ILE A 166 12.56 5.32 3.32
N GLU A 167 13.59 4.84 2.63
CA GLU A 167 13.47 4.33 1.28
C GLU A 167 13.75 2.83 1.26
N ILE A 168 12.82 2.07 0.68
CA ILE A 168 12.96 0.63 0.47
C ILE A 168 12.74 0.30 -0.99
N THR A 169 13.49 -0.67 -1.51
CA THR A 169 13.24 -1.25 -2.83
C THR A 169 12.88 -2.72 -2.66
N SER A 170 11.89 -3.22 -3.41
CA SER A 170 11.47 -4.62 -3.32
C SER A 170 10.69 -5.07 -4.56
N ASN A 171 10.72 -6.37 -4.84
CA ASN A 171 9.77 -6.99 -5.75
C ASN A 171 8.32 -6.84 -5.25
N ASP A 172 8.08 -6.91 -3.94
CA ASP A 172 6.73 -6.84 -3.38
C ASP A 172 6.19 -5.40 -3.30
N ALA A 173 7.04 -4.41 -3.66
CA ALA A 173 6.61 -3.04 -3.92
C ALA A 173 6.20 -2.82 -5.38
N CYS A 174 6.25 -3.87 -6.22
CA CYS A 174 5.78 -3.80 -7.59
C CYS A 174 4.25 -3.91 -7.67
N PRO A 175 3.65 -3.35 -8.73
CA PRO A 175 2.25 -3.62 -9.03
C PRO A 175 2.03 -5.13 -9.05
N TYR A 176 0.87 -5.59 -8.61
CA TYR A 176 0.50 -7.00 -8.71
C TYR A 176 0.71 -7.48 -10.15
N GLN A 177 1.41 -8.60 -10.30
CA GLN A 177 1.62 -9.27 -11.57
C GLN A 177 1.19 -10.72 -11.40
N ASN A 178 0.13 -11.13 -12.09
CA ASN A 178 -0.32 -12.51 -12.21
C ASN A 178 0.65 -13.28 -13.12
N THR A 179 1.88 -13.49 -12.63
CA THR A 179 2.91 -14.23 -13.35
C THR A 179 2.67 -15.74 -13.27
N SER A 180 1.64 -16.23 -13.96
CA SER A 180 1.63 -17.64 -14.36
C SER A 180 2.52 -17.80 -15.60
N THR A 181 3.70 -18.39 -15.46
CA THR A 181 4.73 -18.51 -16.52
C THR A 181 4.42 -19.54 -17.62
N THR A 182 3.14 -19.76 -17.95
CA THR A 182 2.76 -20.62 -19.07
C THR A 182 2.24 -19.76 -20.23
N SER A 183 3.11 -19.55 -21.22
CA SER A 183 2.80 -18.88 -22.49
C SER A 183 1.93 -19.74 -23.41
N SER A 184 0.89 -20.40 -22.89
CA SER A 184 -0.08 -21.09 -23.74
C SER A 184 -1.22 -20.13 -24.06
N ASP A 185 -1.52 -19.97 -25.35
CA ASP A 185 -2.74 -19.33 -25.88
C ASP A 185 -4.05 -19.93 -25.31
N ASP A 186 -3.93 -21.02 -24.52
CA ASP A 186 -5.00 -21.78 -23.87
C ASP A 186 -5.31 -21.38 -22.42
N LYS A 187 -4.70 -20.32 -21.84
CA LYS A 187 -5.13 -19.89 -20.51
C LYS A 187 -6.57 -19.36 -20.57
N PRO A 188 -7.49 -19.90 -19.74
CA PRO A 188 -8.86 -19.40 -19.69
C PRO A 188 -8.84 -17.96 -19.15
N PHE A 189 -9.87 -17.20 -19.54
CA PHE A 189 -10.18 -15.91 -18.93
C PHE A 189 -10.28 -16.09 -17.41
N GLU A 190 -9.31 -15.55 -16.66
CA GLU A 190 -9.24 -15.66 -15.20
C GLU A 190 -9.43 -14.29 -14.57
N CYS A 191 -10.04 -14.27 -13.39
CA CYS A 191 -10.35 -13.03 -12.70
C CYS A 191 -9.97 -13.10 -11.24
N VAL A 192 -9.35 -12.02 -10.77
CA VAL A 192 -9.00 -11.81 -9.38
C VAL A 192 -9.67 -10.52 -8.94
N PHE A 193 -10.50 -10.62 -7.91
CA PHE A 193 -11.15 -9.47 -7.29
C PHE A 193 -10.20 -8.85 -6.28
N LEU A 194 -9.99 -7.54 -6.41
CA LEU A 194 -9.02 -6.75 -5.66
C LEU A 194 -9.76 -5.58 -5.02
N ASP A 195 -10.39 -5.82 -3.87
CA ASP A 195 -11.28 -4.86 -3.21
C ASP A 195 -12.42 -4.36 -4.13
N ASN A 196 -12.29 -3.15 -4.69
CA ASN A 196 -13.25 -2.57 -5.65
C ASN A 196 -12.74 -2.57 -7.10
N SER A 197 -11.64 -3.27 -7.39
CA SER A 197 -11.09 -3.47 -8.73
C SER A 197 -11.06 -4.94 -9.13
N VAL A 198 -10.92 -5.19 -10.43
CA VAL A 198 -10.82 -6.54 -10.98
C VAL A 198 -9.57 -6.65 -11.86
N ALA A 199 -8.71 -7.60 -11.54
CA ALA A 199 -7.63 -8.03 -12.42
C ALA A 199 -8.13 -9.16 -13.31
N VAL A 200 -7.95 -9.03 -14.62
CA VAL A 200 -8.35 -9.99 -15.64
C VAL A 200 -7.13 -10.50 -16.36
N LEU A 201 -6.88 -11.80 -16.25
CA LEU A 201 -5.83 -12.47 -17.01
C LEU A 201 -6.44 -13.01 -18.31
N ALA A 202 -6.04 -12.43 -19.44
CA ALA A 202 -6.51 -12.82 -20.76
C ALA A 202 -5.43 -12.53 -21.82
N PRO A 203 -4.35 -13.33 -21.86
CA PRO A 203 -3.16 -13.04 -22.65
C PRO A 203 -3.45 -12.98 -24.16
N ASN A 204 -2.91 -11.96 -24.82
CA ASN A 204 -3.10 -11.65 -26.23
C ASN A 204 -4.57 -11.50 -26.67
N LYS A 205 -5.47 -11.12 -25.75
CA LYS A 205 -6.90 -10.90 -26.04
C LYS A 205 -7.26 -9.42 -25.99
N THR A 206 -8.37 -9.10 -26.62
CA THR A 206 -9.00 -7.77 -26.51
C THR A 206 -10.14 -7.85 -25.50
N ILE A 207 -10.03 -7.11 -24.41
CA ILE A 207 -11.01 -7.08 -23.32
C ILE A 207 -11.84 -5.81 -23.42
N GLU A 208 -13.16 -5.97 -23.27
CA GLU A 208 -14.08 -4.84 -23.15
C GLU A 208 -14.45 -4.65 -21.67
N CYS A 209 -14.04 -3.53 -21.09
CA CYS A 209 -14.37 -3.19 -19.71
C CYS A 209 -15.33 -1.99 -19.65
N LYS A 210 -16.36 -2.13 -18.82
CA LYS A 210 -17.42 -1.15 -18.59
C LYS A 210 -17.56 -0.92 -17.11
N GLY A 211 -17.52 0.33 -16.67
CA GLY A 211 -17.74 0.69 -15.28
C GLY A 211 -18.70 1.87 -15.15
N SER A 212 -19.14 2.11 -13.93
CA SER A 212 -19.78 3.37 -13.55
C SER A 212 -18.71 4.38 -13.11
N GLY A 213 -18.64 5.52 -13.78
CA GLY A 213 -17.58 6.52 -13.57
C GLY A 213 -16.30 6.16 -14.32
N THR A 214 -15.19 6.79 -13.93
CA THR A 214 -13.90 6.59 -14.59
C THR A 214 -13.41 5.15 -14.38
N THR A 215 -13.32 4.43 -15.49
CA THR A 215 -12.69 3.11 -15.57
C THR A 215 -11.27 3.28 -16.09
N ILE A 216 -10.31 2.72 -15.36
CA ILE A 216 -8.90 2.69 -15.75
C ILE A 216 -8.55 1.24 -16.03
N CYS A 217 -8.00 0.96 -17.20
CA CYS A 217 -7.42 -0.34 -17.49
C CYS A 217 -5.95 -0.19 -17.87
N ASN A 218 -5.11 -1.03 -17.27
CA ASN A 218 -3.69 -1.10 -17.54
C ASN A 218 -3.24 -2.53 -17.78
N SER A 219 -2.15 -2.68 -18.52
CA SER A 219 -1.45 -3.95 -18.73
C SER A 219 0.03 -3.70 -18.77
N VAL A 220 0.80 -4.61 -18.16
CA VAL A 220 2.25 -4.57 -18.17
C VAL A 220 2.75 -5.70 -19.06
N ASP A 221 3.55 -5.35 -20.07
CA ASP A 221 4.28 -6.35 -20.86
C ASP A 221 5.39 -6.94 -19.98
N ALA A 222 5.26 -8.24 -19.66
CA ALA A 222 6.21 -8.95 -18.80
C ALA A 222 7.66 -8.94 -19.34
N TYR A 223 7.85 -8.85 -20.65
CA TYR A 223 9.18 -8.87 -21.27
C TYR A 223 9.82 -7.49 -21.35
N THR A 224 9.04 -6.48 -21.74
CA THR A 224 9.56 -5.12 -21.94
C THR A 224 9.34 -4.20 -20.76
N GLN A 225 8.57 -4.64 -19.76
CA GLN A 225 8.12 -3.86 -18.61
C GLN A 225 7.39 -2.57 -19.03
N ARG A 226 6.86 -2.53 -20.26
CA ARG A 226 6.08 -1.40 -20.77
C ARG A 226 4.67 -1.46 -20.24
N ILE A 227 4.20 -0.31 -19.78
CA ILE A 227 2.84 -0.14 -19.29
C ILE A 227 1.98 0.41 -20.44
N TYR A 228 0.88 -0.27 -20.70
CA TYR A 228 -0.20 0.18 -21.57
C TYR A 228 -1.34 0.61 -20.65
N MET A 229 -1.90 1.80 -20.86
CA MET A 229 -2.99 2.32 -20.03
C MET A 229 -4.04 3.00 -20.90
N SER A 230 -5.31 2.82 -20.54
CA SER A 230 -6.44 3.51 -21.15
C SER A 230 -7.50 3.82 -20.09
N THR A 231 -8.13 4.98 -20.20
CA THR A 231 -9.21 5.41 -19.30
C THR A 231 -10.47 5.74 -20.08
N SER A 232 -11.63 5.47 -19.49
CA SER A 232 -12.94 5.80 -20.07
C SER A 232 -14.01 5.90 -18.99
N ASP A 233 -14.93 6.86 -19.13
CA ASP A 233 -16.07 7.02 -18.20
C ASP A 233 -17.28 6.12 -18.55
N THR A 234 -17.18 5.32 -19.62
CA THR A 234 -18.31 4.51 -20.12
C THR A 234 -17.90 3.08 -20.48
N SER A 235 -17.04 2.93 -21.48
CA SER A 235 -16.53 1.65 -21.95
C SER A 235 -15.16 1.83 -22.56
N LEU A 236 -14.28 0.85 -22.39
CA LEU A 236 -12.99 0.81 -23.07
C LEU A 236 -12.75 -0.58 -23.64
N THR A 237 -12.08 -0.60 -24.78
CA THR A 237 -11.57 -1.81 -25.42
C THR A 237 -10.05 -1.78 -25.31
N PHE A 238 -9.47 -2.81 -24.70
CA PHE A 238 -8.06 -2.83 -24.37
C PHE A 238 -7.41 -4.13 -24.85
N PHE A 239 -6.30 -4.02 -25.57
CA PHE A 239 -5.51 -5.19 -25.95
C PHE A 239 -4.56 -5.56 -24.81
N ALA A 240 -4.76 -6.75 -24.26
CA ALA A 240 -3.98 -7.36 -23.19
C ALA A 240 -2.79 -8.13 -23.79
N PRO A 241 -1.55 -7.61 -23.83
CA PRO A 241 -0.40 -8.45 -24.14
C PRO A 241 -0.25 -9.61 -23.14
N ASP A 242 -0.65 -9.39 -21.88
CA ASP A 242 -0.63 -10.40 -20.83
C ASP A 242 -1.85 -10.24 -19.89
N GLU A 243 -1.67 -9.66 -18.70
CA GLU A 243 -2.74 -9.34 -17.76
C GLU A 243 -3.29 -7.93 -18.00
N VAL A 244 -4.61 -7.77 -17.89
CA VAL A 244 -5.28 -6.47 -17.83
C VAL A 244 -5.88 -6.28 -16.46
N GLN A 245 -5.43 -5.25 -15.75
CA GLN A 245 -6.07 -4.80 -14.53
C GLN A 245 -7.04 -3.69 -14.89
N CYS A 246 -8.26 -3.78 -14.37
CA CYS A 246 -9.31 -2.81 -14.64
C CYS A 246 -10.01 -2.39 -13.36
N MET A 247 -10.18 -1.09 -13.23
CA MET A 247 -10.57 -0.48 -11.98
C MET A 247 -11.56 0.63 -12.19
N GLY A 248 -12.49 0.75 -11.26
CA GLY A 248 -13.61 1.68 -11.33
C GLY A 248 -14.79 1.09 -10.59
N SER A 249 -15.78 1.93 -10.27
CA SER A 249 -16.98 1.45 -9.57
C SER A 249 -17.79 0.56 -10.51
N ASN A 250 -18.19 -0.63 -10.07
CA ASN A 250 -18.98 -1.58 -10.88
C ASN A 250 -18.33 -1.92 -12.23
N VAL A 251 -17.00 -2.10 -12.24
CA VAL A 251 -16.29 -2.50 -13.45
C VAL A 251 -16.61 -3.95 -13.78
N LEU A 252 -17.03 -4.18 -15.02
CA LEU A 252 -17.30 -5.47 -15.63
C LEU A 252 -16.45 -5.59 -16.90
N CYS A 253 -15.53 -6.54 -16.90
CA CYS A 253 -14.68 -6.87 -18.03
C CYS A 253 -15.20 -8.11 -18.74
N ASN A 254 -15.22 -8.08 -20.07
CA ASN A 254 -15.82 -9.09 -20.91
C ASN A 254 -14.86 -9.50 -22.02
N TYR A 255 -14.84 -10.79 -22.33
CA TYR A 255 -14.21 -11.37 -23.50
C TYR A 255 -15.12 -12.45 -24.07
N GLU A 256 -15.61 -12.25 -25.30
CA GLU A 256 -16.61 -13.12 -25.93
C GLU A 256 -17.87 -13.29 -25.04
N SER A 257 -18.14 -14.51 -24.55
CA SER A 257 -19.26 -14.80 -23.62
C SER A 257 -18.83 -14.82 -22.15
N MET A 258 -17.53 -14.70 -21.88
CA MET A 258 -16.95 -14.71 -20.54
C MET A 258 -16.94 -13.29 -19.97
N TYR A 259 -17.19 -13.18 -18.67
CA TYR A 259 -17.13 -11.90 -17.99
C TYR A 259 -16.79 -12.04 -16.51
N CYS A 260 -16.23 -10.99 -15.95
CA CYS A 260 -16.07 -10.85 -14.52
C CYS A 260 -15.98 -9.39 -14.09
N GLY A 261 -16.30 -9.14 -12.82
CA GLY A 261 -16.26 -7.80 -12.26
C GLY A 261 -17.35 -7.61 -11.22
N PHE A 262 -17.80 -6.37 -11.06
CA PHE A 262 -18.77 -5.98 -10.05
C PHE A 262 -20.06 -5.47 -10.69
N ILE A 263 -21.20 -5.99 -10.24
CA ILE A 263 -22.52 -5.45 -10.55
C ILE A 263 -23.15 -4.99 -9.25
N ASN A 264 -23.34 -3.67 -9.10
CA ASN A 264 -23.85 -3.04 -7.88
C ASN A 264 -23.05 -3.46 -6.62
N GLY A 265 -21.72 -3.46 -6.73
CA GLY A 265 -20.79 -3.85 -5.66
C GLY A 265 -20.74 -5.35 -5.35
N THR A 266 -21.43 -6.19 -6.14
CA THR A 266 -21.39 -7.65 -5.98
C THR A 266 -20.49 -8.26 -7.04
N GLU A 267 -19.54 -9.10 -6.62
CA GLU A 267 -18.69 -9.89 -7.51
C GLU A 267 -19.54 -10.81 -8.40
N VAL A 268 -19.26 -10.81 -9.71
CA VAL A 268 -19.89 -11.68 -10.70
C VAL A 268 -18.83 -12.30 -11.60
N THR A 269 -19.02 -13.57 -11.96
CA THR A 269 -18.16 -14.29 -12.90
C THR A 269 -18.99 -15.19 -13.81
N ASN A 270 -18.55 -15.34 -15.06
CA ASN A 270 -19.03 -16.32 -16.03
C ASN A 270 -17.86 -16.75 -16.90
N TYR A 271 -17.56 -18.05 -16.89
CA TYR A 271 -16.48 -18.70 -17.64
C TYR A 271 -17.06 -19.56 -18.75
#